data_AF-A0A3D4CTU9-F1
#
_entry.id   AF-A0A3D4CTU9-F1
#
_cell.length_a   1.000
_cell.length_b   1.000
_cell.length_c   1.000
_cell.angle_alpha   90.00
_cell.angle_beta   90.00
_cell.angle_gamma   90.00
#
_symmetry.space_group_name_H-M   'P 1'
#
loop_
_entity.id
_entity.type
_entity.pdbx_description
1 polymer ?
#
loop_
_entity_poly.entity_id
_entity_poly.type
_entity_poly.pdbx_seq_one_letter_code
_entity_poly.pdbx_strand_id
1 'polypeptide(L)'
;RGEVSEVEIESATEQEIQDTVTVMGGEDWELWLKALNEARVLAPAATTVAYDYVGPEVTWPIYTNGTIGRAKIDLRDAGQRISELLKTSAGGNAHVSVNKALVTQASSAIPVVPLYISILYKIMKEKGTHEGTIEQIQRLFATHLYNNEVPKLDDKGLIRIDDLEMDPGVQQEVKELWPQVTSENLRETTDFEGYQEDFLKLFGFGFSDVDYDQDISPVVHLEV
;
A
#
# COMPACT_ATOMS: atom_id res chain seq x y z
N ARG A 1 9.16 -6.28 19.94
CA ARG A 1 10.55 -6.58 20.41
C ARG A 1 11.45 -6.36 19.21
N GLY A 2 12.66 -5.80 19.38
CA GLY A 2 13.60 -5.58 18.27
C GLY A 2 14.43 -6.83 18.02
N GLU A 3 13.78 -7.91 17.60
CA GLU A 3 14.41 -9.20 17.34
C GLU A 3 14.18 -9.57 15.88
N VAL A 4 15.26 -9.96 15.20
CA VAL A 4 15.23 -10.48 13.84
C VAL A 4 15.20 -12.00 13.95
N SER A 5 14.15 -12.60 13.42
CA SER A 5 13.96 -14.05 13.42
C SER A 5 13.56 -14.54 12.03
N GLU A 6 13.91 -15.78 11.74
CA GLU A 6 13.42 -16.46 10.55
C GLU A 6 11.94 -16.83 10.72
N VAL A 7 11.19 -16.77 9.62
CA VAL A 7 9.79 -17.16 9.55
C VAL A 7 9.63 -18.09 8.36
N GLU A 8 9.00 -19.24 8.59
CA GLU A 8 8.63 -20.18 7.54
C GLU A 8 7.15 -20.00 7.21
N ILE A 9 6.84 -19.95 5.91
CA ILE A 9 5.48 -19.80 5.39
C ILE A 9 5.26 -20.95 4.40
N GLU A 10 4.27 -21.78 4.68
CA GLU A 10 3.92 -22.88 3.80
C GLU A 10 3.28 -22.37 2.50
N SER A 11 3.42 -23.15 1.43
CA SER A 11 2.71 -22.89 0.19
C SER A 11 1.21 -22.98 0.41
N ALA A 12 0.48 -21.99 -0.09
CA ALA A 12 -0.98 -21.99 -0.03
C ALA A 12 -1.57 -23.14 -0.86
N THR A 13 -2.66 -23.69 -0.35
CA THR A 13 -3.56 -24.58 -1.09
C THR A 13 -4.32 -23.81 -2.18
N GLU A 14 -4.89 -24.53 -3.13
CA GLU A 14 -5.72 -23.93 -4.18
C GLU A 14 -6.94 -23.17 -3.60
N GLN A 15 -7.53 -23.68 -2.52
CA GLN A 15 -8.66 -23.02 -1.87
C GLN A 15 -8.23 -21.68 -1.24
N GLU A 16 -7.10 -21.64 -0.55
CA GLU A 16 -6.58 -20.40 0.05
C GLU A 16 -6.23 -19.34 -1.01
N ILE A 17 -5.76 -19.77 -2.18
CA ILE A 17 -5.55 -18.87 -3.33
C ILE A 17 -6.89 -18.27 -3.78
N GLN A 18 -7.91 -19.11 -3.99
CA GLN A 18 -9.23 -18.66 -4.45
C GLN A 18 -9.92 -17.75 -3.42
N ASP A 19 -9.85 -18.09 -2.14
CA ASP A 19 -10.40 -17.28 -1.05
C ASP A 19 -9.70 -15.92 -0.99
N THR A 20 -8.36 -15.90 -1.16
CA THR A 20 -7.60 -14.64 -1.20
C THR A 20 -8.01 -13.77 -2.39
N VAL A 21 -8.21 -14.35 -3.57
CA VAL A 21 -8.69 -13.62 -4.76
C VAL A 21 -10.10 -13.08 -4.53
N THR A 22 -10.99 -13.88 -3.93
CA THR A 22 -12.37 -13.45 -3.62
C THR A 22 -12.40 -12.25 -2.67
N VAL A 23 -11.51 -12.23 -1.67
CA VAL A 23 -11.48 -11.15 -0.66
C VAL A 23 -10.72 -9.91 -1.14
N MET A 24 -9.58 -10.10 -1.80
CA MET A 24 -8.62 -9.01 -2.09
C MET A 24 -8.51 -8.65 -3.58
N GLY A 25 -9.26 -9.36 -4.43
CA GLY A 25 -9.37 -9.09 -5.86
C GLY A 25 -10.25 -7.88 -6.15
N GLY A 26 -10.72 -7.80 -7.39
CA GLY A 26 -11.50 -6.68 -7.89
C GLY A 26 -13.01 -6.86 -7.84
N GLU A 27 -13.52 -8.04 -7.48
CA GLU A 27 -14.95 -8.36 -7.57
C GLU A 27 -15.83 -7.33 -6.84
N ASP A 28 -15.53 -7.02 -5.57
CA ASP A 28 -16.32 -6.04 -4.81
C ASP A 28 -16.22 -4.63 -5.41
N TRP A 29 -15.05 -4.26 -5.95
CA TRP A 29 -14.87 -2.99 -6.63
C TRP A 29 -15.77 -2.90 -7.88
N GLU A 30 -15.88 -3.98 -8.67
CA GLU A 30 -16.81 -4.04 -9.80
C GLU A 30 -18.27 -3.96 -9.36
N LEU A 31 -18.64 -4.65 -8.28
CA LEU A 31 -20.00 -4.62 -7.72
C LEU A 31 -20.39 -3.20 -7.29
N TRP A 32 -19.50 -2.48 -6.62
CA TRP A 32 -19.70 -1.07 -6.26
C TRP A 32 -19.96 -0.20 -7.48
N LEU A 33 -19.08 -0.24 -8.48
CA LEU A 33 -19.21 0.64 -9.64
C LEU A 33 -20.41 0.28 -10.51
N LYS A 34 -20.77 -1.01 -10.59
CA LYS A 34 -22.00 -1.45 -11.25
C LYS A 34 -23.23 -0.91 -10.53
N ALA A 35 -23.31 -1.06 -9.21
CA ALA A 35 -24.45 -0.58 -8.42
C ALA A 35 -24.61 0.95 -8.51
N LEU A 36 -23.51 1.70 -8.40
CA LEU A 36 -23.52 3.16 -8.53
C LEU A 36 -23.93 3.62 -9.95
N ASN A 37 -23.48 2.90 -10.98
CA ASN A 37 -23.89 3.17 -12.36
C ASN A 37 -25.36 2.88 -12.60
N GLU A 38 -25.87 1.73 -12.14
CA GLU A 38 -27.29 1.35 -12.26
C GLU A 38 -28.21 2.33 -11.53
N ALA A 39 -27.79 2.82 -10.36
CA ALA A 39 -28.48 3.87 -9.61
C ALA A 39 -28.35 5.27 -10.23
N ARG A 40 -27.51 5.44 -11.26
CA ARG A 40 -27.23 6.72 -11.95
C ARG A 40 -26.75 7.83 -11.02
N VAL A 41 -25.93 7.46 -10.03
CA VAL A 41 -25.34 8.41 -9.08
C VAL A 41 -23.87 8.75 -9.39
N LEU A 42 -23.32 8.17 -10.46
CA LEU A 42 -22.00 8.54 -10.97
C LEU A 42 -22.09 9.85 -11.75
N ALA A 43 -21.28 10.83 -11.37
CA ALA A 43 -21.17 12.10 -12.08
C ALA A 43 -20.51 11.91 -13.46
N PRO A 44 -20.74 12.83 -14.42
CA PRO A 44 -19.98 12.86 -15.66
C PRO A 44 -18.47 12.91 -15.38
N ALA A 45 -17.71 12.14 -16.15
CA ALA A 45 -16.26 11.97 -16.01
C ALA A 45 -15.79 11.45 -14.63
N ALA A 46 -16.62 10.69 -13.92
CA ALA A 46 -16.25 10.09 -12.64
C ALA A 46 -14.95 9.26 -12.76
N THR A 47 -14.06 9.41 -11.78
CA THR A 47 -12.82 8.66 -11.67
C THR A 47 -12.85 7.81 -10.41
N THR A 48 -12.45 6.54 -10.54
CA THR A 48 -12.25 5.63 -9.40
C THR A 48 -10.82 5.10 -9.39
N VAL A 49 -10.27 4.88 -8.19
CA VAL A 49 -8.91 4.36 -8.03
C VAL A 49 -8.91 3.25 -7.00
N ALA A 50 -8.26 2.12 -7.32
CA ALA A 50 -7.94 1.07 -6.36
C ALA A 50 -6.44 1.07 -6.05
N TYR A 51 -6.08 0.72 -4.81
CA TYR A 51 -4.68 0.64 -4.37
C TYR A 51 -4.11 -0.77 -4.47
N ASP A 52 -2.87 -0.81 -4.95
CA ASP A 52 -2.10 -2.01 -5.18
C ASP A 52 -0.67 -1.84 -4.64
N TYR A 53 0.06 -2.95 -4.52
CA TYR A 53 1.46 -2.99 -4.13
C TYR A 53 2.16 -4.11 -4.91
N VAL A 54 3.38 -3.84 -5.36
CA VAL A 54 4.25 -4.83 -6.04
C VAL A 54 5.49 -5.07 -5.19
N GLY A 55 6.16 -3.99 -4.80
CA GLY A 55 7.33 -4.06 -3.94
C GLY A 55 8.56 -4.70 -4.58
N PRO A 56 9.64 -4.82 -3.78
CA PRO A 56 10.93 -5.35 -4.21
C PRO A 56 10.92 -6.87 -4.37
N GLU A 57 11.92 -7.40 -5.07
CA GLU A 57 12.15 -8.85 -5.25
C GLU A 57 12.15 -9.62 -3.93
N VAL A 58 12.68 -9.02 -2.85
CA VAL A 58 12.76 -9.65 -1.53
C VAL A 58 11.39 -9.96 -0.92
N THR A 59 10.34 -9.24 -1.34
CA THR A 59 8.96 -9.49 -0.90
C THR A 59 8.15 -10.34 -1.87
N TRP A 60 8.69 -10.69 -3.04
CA TRP A 60 7.91 -11.40 -4.07
C TRP A 60 7.36 -12.75 -3.60
N PRO A 61 8.10 -13.62 -2.87
CA PRO A 61 7.57 -14.91 -2.47
C PRO A 61 6.29 -14.83 -1.63
N ILE A 62 6.16 -13.79 -0.80
CA ILE A 62 5.00 -13.60 0.09
C ILE A 62 3.94 -12.67 -0.51
N TYR A 63 4.33 -11.80 -1.44
CA TYR A 63 3.45 -10.78 -2.01
C TYR A 63 3.16 -11.05 -3.49
N THR A 64 4.00 -10.54 -4.39
CA THR A 64 3.78 -10.57 -5.86
C THR A 64 3.58 -11.97 -6.43
N ASN A 65 4.28 -12.97 -5.92
CA ASN A 65 4.20 -14.36 -6.35
C ASN A 65 3.37 -15.24 -5.38
N GLY A 66 2.87 -14.67 -4.29
CA GLY A 66 2.01 -15.34 -3.31
C GLY A 66 0.52 -15.26 -3.66
N THR A 67 -0.34 -15.66 -2.72
CA THR A 67 -1.80 -15.62 -2.89
C THR A 67 -2.32 -14.19 -3.11
N ILE A 68 -1.78 -13.22 -2.37
CA ILE A 68 -2.17 -11.81 -2.52
C ILE A 68 -1.80 -11.26 -3.91
N GLY A 69 -0.67 -11.69 -4.47
CA GLY A 69 -0.27 -11.35 -5.83
C GLY A 69 -1.27 -11.83 -6.89
N ARG A 70 -1.88 -13.01 -6.69
CA ARG A 70 -2.99 -13.49 -7.54
C ARG A 70 -4.21 -12.58 -7.43
N ALA A 71 -4.57 -12.16 -6.23
CA ALA A 71 -5.66 -11.21 -6.01
C ALA A 71 -5.38 -9.85 -6.68
N LYS A 72 -4.13 -9.38 -6.63
CA LYS A 72 -3.74 -8.12 -7.30
C LYS A 72 -3.74 -8.20 -8.82
N ILE A 73 -3.53 -9.37 -9.41
CA ILE A 73 -3.76 -9.58 -10.85
C ILE A 73 -5.25 -9.40 -11.16
N ASP A 74 -6.14 -10.07 -10.40
CA ASP A 74 -7.59 -9.93 -10.56
C ASP A 74 -8.07 -8.48 -10.38
N LEU A 75 -7.54 -7.76 -9.39
CA LEU A 75 -7.83 -6.33 -9.16
C LEU A 75 -7.49 -5.47 -10.40
N ARG A 76 -6.37 -5.75 -11.06
CA ARG A 76 -5.95 -5.00 -12.28
C ARG A 76 -6.86 -5.31 -13.45
N ASP A 77 -7.25 -6.57 -13.62
CA ASP A 77 -8.18 -6.98 -14.67
C ASP A 77 -9.58 -6.36 -14.45
N ALA A 78 -10.06 -6.33 -13.20
CA ALA A 78 -11.28 -5.62 -12.81
C ALA A 78 -11.20 -4.12 -13.11
N GLY A 79 -10.05 -3.47 -12.82
CA GLY A 79 -9.84 -2.07 -13.14
C GLY A 79 -10.01 -1.76 -14.62
N GLN A 80 -9.58 -2.66 -15.52
CA GLN A 80 -9.80 -2.52 -16.96
C GLN A 80 -11.29 -2.61 -17.32
N ARG A 81 -12.00 -3.60 -16.78
CA ARG A 81 -13.45 -3.78 -17.01
C ARG A 81 -14.27 -2.60 -16.50
N ILE A 82 -13.93 -2.08 -15.32
CA ILE A 82 -14.56 -0.88 -14.75
C ILE A 82 -14.26 0.35 -15.61
N SER A 83 -13.02 0.51 -16.08
CA SER A 83 -12.65 1.61 -16.97
C SER A 83 -13.51 1.60 -18.24
N GLU A 84 -13.75 0.45 -18.85
CA GLU A 84 -14.64 0.30 -20.02
C GLU A 84 -16.09 0.67 -19.71
N LEU A 85 -16.61 0.21 -18.57
CA LEU A 85 -17.95 0.57 -18.09
C LEU A 85 -18.09 2.09 -17.91
N LEU A 86 -17.14 2.73 -17.23
CA LEU A 86 -17.21 4.16 -16.92
C LEU A 86 -17.06 5.03 -18.17
N LYS A 87 -16.19 4.64 -19.10
CA LYS A 87 -16.03 5.34 -20.39
C LYS A 87 -17.34 5.38 -21.17
N THR A 88 -18.08 4.28 -21.21
CA THR A 88 -19.33 4.18 -21.98
C THR A 88 -20.55 4.78 -21.29
N SER A 89 -20.59 4.76 -19.95
CA SER A 89 -21.74 5.23 -19.17
C SER A 89 -21.67 6.71 -18.75
N ALA A 90 -20.49 7.19 -18.36
CA ALA A 90 -20.30 8.51 -17.77
C ALA A 90 -19.14 9.30 -18.42
N GLY A 91 -18.41 8.73 -19.39
CA GLY A 91 -17.16 9.30 -19.90
C GLY A 91 -16.04 9.32 -18.85
N GLY A 92 -16.14 8.46 -17.84
CA GLY A 92 -15.21 8.36 -16.71
C GLY A 92 -14.06 7.39 -16.94
N ASN A 93 -13.29 7.12 -15.87
CA ASN A 93 -12.17 6.19 -15.93
C ASN A 93 -11.92 5.48 -14.59
N ALA A 94 -11.22 4.35 -14.66
CA ALA A 94 -10.70 3.64 -13.49
C ALA A 94 -9.18 3.52 -13.59
N HIS A 95 -8.51 3.63 -12.45
CA HIS A 95 -7.07 3.45 -12.33
C HIS A 95 -6.73 2.50 -11.19
N VAL A 96 -5.61 1.79 -11.35
CA VAL A 96 -4.95 1.10 -10.24
C VAL A 96 -3.66 1.87 -9.95
N SER A 97 -3.48 2.26 -8.68
CA SER A 97 -2.28 2.93 -8.21
C SER A 97 -1.42 1.94 -7.43
N VAL A 98 -0.23 1.64 -7.95
CA VAL A 98 0.78 0.86 -7.25
C VAL A 98 1.51 1.79 -6.31
N ASN A 99 1.27 1.56 -5.02
CA ASN A 99 1.72 2.40 -3.93
C ASN A 99 3.00 1.82 -3.30
N LYS A 100 3.72 2.66 -2.58
CA LYS A 100 4.90 2.32 -1.78
C LYS A 100 4.53 1.56 -0.50
N ALA A 101 5.46 0.81 0.06
CA ALA A 101 5.35 0.17 1.37
C ALA A 101 5.32 1.22 2.50
N LEU A 102 4.28 1.17 3.33
CA LEU A 102 4.07 2.10 4.45
C LEU A 102 3.61 1.35 5.70
N VAL A 103 3.83 1.92 6.88
CA VAL A 103 3.29 1.36 8.12
C VAL A 103 1.78 1.57 8.16
N THR A 104 1.04 0.47 8.12
CA THR A 104 -0.42 0.42 8.26
C THR A 104 -0.78 -0.81 9.09
N GLN A 105 -2.01 -0.90 9.59
CA GLN A 105 -2.46 -2.12 10.27
C GLN A 105 -2.33 -3.34 9.35
N ALA A 106 -2.71 -3.22 8.08
CA ALA A 106 -2.62 -4.30 7.10
C ALA A 106 -1.17 -4.72 6.82
N SER A 107 -0.27 -3.78 6.50
CA SER A 107 1.12 -4.10 6.17
C SER A 107 1.91 -4.63 7.38
N SER A 108 1.58 -4.21 8.59
CA SER A 108 2.23 -4.69 9.82
C SER A 108 1.94 -6.17 10.13
N ALA A 109 0.83 -6.70 9.59
CA ALA A 109 0.45 -8.11 9.75
C ALA A 109 1.13 -9.04 8.75
N ILE A 110 1.76 -8.51 7.70
CA ILE A 110 2.44 -9.31 6.68
C ILE A 110 3.83 -9.66 7.20
N PRO A 111 4.22 -10.95 7.29
CA PRO A 111 5.56 -11.34 7.66
C PRO A 111 6.62 -10.63 6.80
N VAL A 112 7.82 -10.41 7.33
CA VAL A 112 8.97 -9.82 6.61
C VAL A 112 8.82 -8.32 6.28
N VAL A 113 7.61 -7.82 6.07
CA VAL A 113 7.33 -6.41 5.72
C VAL A 113 7.79 -5.40 6.79
N PRO A 114 7.65 -5.64 8.11
CA PRO A 114 8.20 -4.73 9.11
C PRO A 114 9.71 -4.48 8.98
N LEU A 115 10.49 -5.53 8.70
CA LEU A 115 11.93 -5.40 8.48
C LEU A 115 12.22 -4.65 7.18
N TYR A 116 11.49 -4.96 6.10
CA TYR A 116 11.62 -4.24 4.84
C TYR A 116 11.34 -2.75 4.97
N ILE A 117 10.22 -2.38 5.61
CA ILE A 117 9.87 -0.98 5.83
C ILE A 117 10.93 -0.27 6.68
N SER A 118 11.46 -0.92 7.72
CA SER A 118 12.51 -0.33 8.57
C SER A 118 13.78 -0.03 7.77
N ILE A 119 14.21 -0.94 6.89
CA ILE A 119 15.34 -0.72 5.98
C ILE A 119 15.04 0.42 4.99
N LEU A 120 13.88 0.34 4.33
CA LEU A 120 13.47 1.28 3.30
C LEU A 120 13.36 2.71 3.84
N TYR A 121 12.80 2.88 5.05
CA TYR A 121 12.64 4.19 5.68
C TYR A 121 13.99 4.85 5.93
N LYS A 122 14.97 4.10 6.45
CA LYS A 122 16.33 4.63 6.64
C LYS A 122 16.90 5.18 5.33
N ILE A 123 16.90 4.35 4.28
CA ILE A 123 17.46 4.70 2.97
C ILE A 123 16.74 5.90 2.36
N MET A 124 15.41 5.88 2.33
CA MET A 124 14.62 6.96 1.74
C MET A 124 14.71 8.26 2.55
N LYS A 125 14.83 8.20 3.88
CA LYS A 125 15.06 9.39 4.73
C LYS A 125 16.43 10.00 4.48
N GLU A 126 17.48 9.19 4.37
CA GLU A 126 18.83 9.66 4.01
C GLU A 126 18.88 10.31 2.63
N LYS A 127 18.07 9.84 1.69
CA LYS A 127 17.92 10.41 0.33
C LYS A 127 16.91 11.56 0.24
N GLY A 128 16.15 11.84 1.31
CA GLY A 128 15.12 12.88 1.32
C GLY A 128 13.89 12.55 0.46
N THR A 129 13.61 11.28 0.20
CA THR A 129 12.49 10.79 -0.64
C THR A 129 11.41 10.05 0.15
N HIS A 130 11.58 9.92 1.46
CA HIS A 130 10.61 9.23 2.32
C HIS A 130 9.26 9.96 2.35
N GLU A 131 8.18 9.19 2.21
CA GLU A 131 6.80 9.64 2.28
C GLU A 131 6.02 8.74 3.23
N GLY A 132 5.08 9.34 3.97
CA GLY A 132 4.02 8.64 4.70
C GLY A 132 2.76 8.46 3.84
N THR A 133 1.67 8.02 4.48
CA THR A 133 0.39 7.79 3.78
C THR A 133 -0.18 9.07 3.22
N ILE A 134 -0.07 10.19 3.95
CA ILE A 134 -0.67 11.45 3.52
C ILE A 134 0.12 12.09 2.38
N GLU A 135 1.46 12.06 2.44
CA GLU A 135 2.33 12.60 1.39
C GLU A 135 2.15 11.82 0.08
N GLN A 136 2.14 10.49 0.14
CA GLN A 136 1.95 9.66 -1.05
C GLN A 136 0.60 9.92 -1.72
N ILE A 137 -0.49 9.97 -0.95
CA ILE A 137 -1.82 10.21 -1.53
C ILE A 137 -1.94 11.65 -2.03
N GLN A 138 -1.36 12.62 -1.31
CA GLN A 138 -1.30 14.00 -1.79
C GLN A 138 -0.55 14.08 -3.13
N ARG A 139 0.60 13.40 -3.28
CA ARG A 139 1.35 13.34 -4.53
C ARG A 139 0.55 12.64 -5.64
N LEU A 140 -0.07 11.50 -5.36
CA LEU A 140 -0.95 10.80 -6.30
C LEU A 140 -2.01 11.75 -6.88
N PHE A 141 -2.71 12.50 -6.03
CA PHE A 141 -3.71 13.46 -6.47
C PHE A 141 -3.10 14.63 -7.24
N ALA A 142 -2.05 15.25 -6.69
CA ALA A 142 -1.48 16.48 -7.22
C ALA A 142 -0.64 16.29 -8.49
N THR A 143 -0.07 15.10 -8.72
CA THR A 143 0.87 14.86 -9.82
C THR A 143 0.40 13.80 -10.82
N HIS A 144 -0.66 13.04 -10.53
CA HIS A 144 -1.23 12.07 -11.49
C HIS A 144 -2.70 12.32 -11.80
N LEU A 145 -3.57 12.50 -10.79
CA LEU A 145 -5.01 12.50 -11.02
C LEU A 145 -5.58 13.87 -11.38
N TYR A 146 -5.07 14.95 -10.77
CA TYR A 146 -5.67 16.29 -10.86
C TYR A 146 -4.64 17.39 -11.13
N ASN A 147 -3.72 17.12 -12.05
CA ASN A 147 -2.65 18.05 -12.45
C ASN A 147 -2.88 18.72 -13.83
N ASN A 148 -4.09 18.62 -14.38
CA ASN A 148 -4.47 19.02 -15.75
C ASN A 148 -3.78 18.24 -16.88
N GLU A 149 -3.11 17.12 -16.57
CA GLU A 149 -2.56 16.18 -17.54
C GLU A 149 -3.28 14.83 -17.47
N VAL A 150 -3.06 13.99 -18.48
CA VAL A 150 -3.50 12.59 -18.42
C VAL A 150 -2.55 11.84 -17.47
N PRO A 151 -3.07 11.02 -16.53
CA PRO A 151 -2.22 10.22 -15.66
C PRO A 151 -1.21 9.41 -16.46
N LYS A 152 0.08 9.51 -16.10
CA LYS A 152 1.13 8.67 -16.68
C LYS A 152 0.96 7.25 -16.15
N LEU A 153 0.87 6.30 -17.06
CA LEU A 153 0.70 4.88 -16.77
C LEU A 153 1.92 4.09 -17.25
N ASP A 154 2.22 2.98 -16.59
CA ASP A 154 3.21 2.02 -17.07
C ASP A 154 2.66 1.16 -18.23
N ASP A 155 3.46 0.18 -18.68
CA ASP A 155 3.13 -0.73 -19.78
C ASP A 155 1.90 -1.62 -19.49
N LYS A 156 1.51 -1.73 -18.21
CA LYS A 156 0.33 -2.47 -17.74
C LYS A 156 -0.87 -1.56 -17.47
N GLY A 157 -0.75 -0.26 -17.73
CA GLY A 157 -1.81 0.71 -17.49
C GLY A 157 -1.94 1.14 -16.02
N LEU A 158 -0.90 0.95 -15.21
CA LEU A 158 -0.92 1.25 -13.77
C LEU A 158 -0.29 2.61 -13.49
N ILE A 159 -0.86 3.36 -12.53
CA ILE A 159 -0.19 4.53 -11.96
C ILE A 159 0.91 4.01 -11.01
N ARG A 160 2.13 4.51 -11.17
CA ARG A 160 3.29 4.15 -10.35
C ARG A 160 3.62 5.31 -9.41
N ILE A 161 3.07 5.26 -8.20
CA ILE A 161 3.40 6.19 -7.12
C ILE A 161 4.44 5.58 -6.15
N ASP A 162 4.81 4.32 -6.37
CA ASP A 162 5.93 3.61 -5.76
C ASP A 162 7.29 3.92 -6.42
N ASP A 163 7.32 4.84 -7.39
CA ASP A 163 8.50 5.22 -8.16
C ASP A 163 9.71 5.61 -7.30
N LEU A 164 9.50 6.34 -6.21
CA LEU A 164 10.56 6.72 -5.27
C LEU A 164 11.12 5.52 -4.49
N GLU A 165 10.29 4.52 -4.18
CA GLU A 165 10.73 3.28 -3.54
C GLU A 165 11.46 2.38 -4.54
N MET A 166 10.96 2.31 -5.77
CA MET A 166 11.47 1.45 -6.83
C MET A 166 12.66 2.06 -7.60
N ASP A 167 13.18 3.21 -7.16
CA ASP A 167 14.43 3.76 -7.67
C ASP A 167 15.55 2.71 -7.60
N PRO A 168 16.31 2.47 -8.68
CA PRO A 168 17.34 1.43 -8.70
C PRO A 168 18.42 1.60 -7.61
N GLY A 169 18.75 2.85 -7.23
CA GLY A 169 19.70 3.13 -6.15
C GLY A 169 19.14 2.75 -4.79
N VAL A 170 17.87 3.07 -4.52
CA VAL A 170 17.17 2.63 -3.30
C VAL A 170 17.12 1.11 -3.21
N GLN A 171 16.70 0.44 -4.29
CA GLN A 171 16.54 -1.00 -4.33
C GLN A 171 17.86 -1.76 -4.19
N GLN A 172 18.95 -1.22 -4.76
CA GLN A 172 20.28 -1.78 -4.61
C GLN A 172 20.76 -1.69 -3.14
N GLU A 173 20.57 -0.55 -2.47
CA GLU A 173 20.93 -0.39 -1.06
C GLU A 173 20.10 -1.32 -0.14
N VAL A 174 18.79 -1.47 -0.41
CA VAL A 174 17.95 -2.45 0.29
C VAL A 174 18.55 -3.86 0.15
N LYS A 175 18.89 -4.26 -1.09
CA LYS A 175 19.40 -5.60 -1.41
C LYS A 175 20.74 -5.89 -0.72
N GLU A 176 21.60 -4.88 -0.62
CA GLU A 176 22.88 -5.00 0.08
C GLU A 176 22.72 -5.08 1.59
N LEU A 177 21.82 -4.26 2.16
CA LEU A 177 21.61 -4.19 3.60
C LEU A 177 20.84 -5.39 4.15
N TRP A 178 19.88 -5.92 3.39
CA TRP A 178 18.99 -7.02 3.79
C TRP A 178 19.70 -8.21 4.48
N PRO A 179 20.72 -8.87 3.87
CA PRO A 179 21.38 -10.02 4.49
C PRO A 179 22.30 -9.66 5.67
N GLN A 180 22.53 -8.37 5.93
CA GLN A 180 23.42 -7.90 7.00
C GLN A 180 22.67 -7.58 8.29
N VAL A 181 21.33 -7.45 8.24
CA VAL A 181 20.55 -7.06 9.42
C VAL A 181 20.45 -8.23 10.40
N THR A 182 20.83 -7.99 11.65
CA THR A 182 20.71 -8.91 12.77
C THR A 182 20.01 -8.24 13.94
N SER A 183 19.60 -9.02 14.94
CA SER A 183 19.00 -8.47 16.17
C SER A 183 19.91 -7.45 16.87
N GLU A 184 21.23 -7.67 16.83
CA GLU A 184 22.23 -6.82 17.48
C GLU A 184 22.40 -5.47 16.78
N ASN A 185 22.28 -5.44 15.45
CA ASN A 185 22.53 -4.23 14.66
C ASN A 185 21.25 -3.56 14.13
N LEU A 186 20.07 -4.14 14.36
CA LEU A 186 18.78 -3.68 13.81
C LEU A 186 18.54 -2.18 13.94
N ARG A 187 18.82 -1.61 15.13
CA ARG A 187 18.59 -0.17 15.41
C ARG A 187 19.63 0.74 14.76
N GLU A 188 20.80 0.21 14.42
CA GLU A 188 21.88 0.96 13.78
C GLU A 188 21.72 0.94 12.26
N THR A 189 21.38 -0.24 11.72
CA THR A 189 21.32 -0.52 10.28
C THR A 189 19.98 -0.19 9.65
N THR A 190 18.91 -0.04 10.43
CA THR A 190 17.55 0.25 9.94
C THR A 190 16.92 1.40 10.72
N ASP A 191 15.80 1.92 10.21
CA ASP A 191 14.96 2.88 10.93
C ASP A 191 13.83 2.16 11.69
N PHE A 192 14.21 1.19 12.53
CA PHE A 192 13.25 0.45 13.34
C PHE A 192 12.52 1.36 14.34
N GLU A 193 13.19 2.43 14.82
CA GLU A 193 12.57 3.41 15.72
C GLU A 193 11.47 4.19 15.02
N GLY A 194 11.73 4.73 13.83
CA GLY A 194 10.70 5.38 13.02
C GLY A 194 9.54 4.44 12.68
N TYR A 195 9.82 3.18 12.35
CA TYR A 195 8.77 2.17 12.16
C TYR A 195 7.89 1.99 13.41
N GLN A 196 8.50 1.86 14.60
CA GLN A 196 7.76 1.69 15.86
C GLN A 196 6.93 2.93 16.21
N GLU A 197 7.48 4.13 16.02
CA GLU A 197 6.77 5.39 16.22
C GLU A 197 5.54 5.48 15.31
N ASP A 198 5.71 5.21 14.01
CA ASP A 198 4.61 5.29 13.06
C ASP A 198 3.55 4.21 13.32
N PHE A 199 3.96 3.01 13.75
CA PHE A 199 3.03 1.97 14.18
C PHE A 199 2.20 2.42 15.39
N LEU A 200 2.82 3.02 16.41
CA LEU A 200 2.12 3.51 17.59
C LEU A 200 1.13 4.64 17.26
N LYS A 201 1.51 5.54 16.35
CA LYS A 201 0.65 6.64 15.88
C LYS A 201 -0.63 6.14 15.22
N LEU A 202 -0.62 4.97 14.55
CA LEU A 202 -1.83 4.36 13.98
C LEU A 202 -2.91 4.06 15.02
N PHE A 203 -2.51 3.88 16.28
CA PHE A 203 -3.41 3.57 17.40
C PHE A 203 -3.57 4.75 18.37
N GLY A 204 -3.14 5.94 17.97
CA GLY A 204 -3.28 7.15 18.78
C GLY A 204 -2.21 7.34 19.85
N PHE A 205 -1.06 6.64 19.77
CA PHE A 205 0.04 6.75 20.73
C PHE A 205 1.27 7.47 20.15
N GLY A 206 2.12 8.02 21.02
CA GLY A 206 3.41 8.62 20.65
C GLY A 206 3.35 10.06 20.12
N PHE A 207 2.18 10.70 20.13
CA PHE A 207 2.03 12.13 19.82
C PHE A 207 2.55 13.01 20.98
N SER A 208 3.46 13.95 20.69
CA SER A 208 4.06 14.85 21.70
C SER A 208 3.06 15.78 22.38
N ASP A 209 1.99 16.12 21.66
CA ASP A 209 1.03 17.15 22.07
C ASP A 209 -0.20 16.54 22.76
N VAL A 210 -0.15 15.24 23.08
CA VAL A 210 -1.21 14.50 23.78
C VAL A 210 -0.75 14.17 25.20
N ASP A 211 -1.56 14.54 26.18
CA ASP A 211 -1.37 14.14 27.58
C ASP A 211 -1.93 12.71 27.79
N TYR A 212 -1.04 11.72 27.85
CA TYR A 212 -1.42 10.31 28.05
C TYR A 212 -1.75 9.96 29.51
N ASP A 213 -1.47 10.86 30.46
CA ASP A 213 -1.84 10.66 31.87
C ASP A 213 -3.25 11.21 32.17
N GLN A 214 -3.85 11.95 31.23
CA GLN A 214 -5.21 12.46 31.33
C GLN A 214 -6.23 11.33 31.20
N ASP A 215 -7.17 11.24 32.15
CA ASP A 215 -8.32 10.33 32.05
C ASP A 215 -9.27 10.79 30.93
N ILE A 216 -9.66 9.85 30.07
CA ILE A 216 -10.54 10.10 28.93
C ILE A 216 -11.65 9.05 28.87
N SER A 217 -12.80 9.43 28.33
CA SER A 217 -13.84 8.45 28.01
C SER A 217 -13.48 7.71 26.72
N PRO A 218 -13.55 6.37 26.68
CA PRO A 218 -13.43 5.62 25.43
C PRO A 218 -14.68 5.77 24.53
N VAL A 219 -15.77 6.37 25.05
CA VAL A 219 -17.00 6.61 24.28
C VAL A 219 -16.86 7.95 23.54
N VAL A 220 -16.62 7.85 22.24
CA VAL A 220 -16.60 8.99 21.33
C VAL A 220 -17.80 8.91 20.39
N HIS A 221 -18.62 9.95 20.37
CA HIS A 221 -19.75 10.05 19.45
C HIS A 221 -19.30 10.68 18.14
N LEU A 222 -19.70 10.08 17.01
CA LEU A 222 -19.56 10.70 15.70
C LEU A 222 -20.79 11.57 15.43
N GLU A 223 -20.59 12.81 14.99
CA GLU A 223 -21.67 13.58 14.40
C GLU A 223 -21.99 12.96 13.03
N VAL A 224 -23.25 12.54 12.85
CA VAL A 224 -23.76 11.92 11.61
C VAL A 224 -24.63 12.93 10.88
#